data_AF-A0A852W4Y5-F1
#
_entry.id   AF-A0A852W4Y5-F1
#
_cell.length_a   1.000
_cell.length_b   1.000
_cell.length_c   1.000
_cell.angle_alpha   90.00
_cell.angle_beta   90.00
_cell.angle_gamma   90.00
#
_symmetry.space_group_name_H-M   'P 1'
#
loop_
_entity.id
_entity.type
_entity.pdbx_description
1 polymer ?
#
loop_
_entity_poly.entity_id
_entity_poly.type
_entity_poly.pdbx_seq_one_letter_code
_entity_poly.pdbx_strand_id
1 'polypeptide(L)'
;MSDNTATIVGNLTRTPVLRYTPNRIPVTDLTVAVNHRRKDPMTEQWHDVACTYYTVTCWRTLAEHAVRTFEKGHRVIVIGRMYVEEWTGREGDVRQSIRIEPSSVGLDIRFSPAAVAPRPSVSQVPSVPQARDTDDAATRWGAPPIEEPDHDGYGDTPDEGETAELDELARLATAPASSG
;
A
#
# COMPACT_ATOMS: atom_id res chain seq x y z
N MET A 1 13.95 -3.35 -27.52
CA MET A 1 12.73 -2.58 -27.22
C MET A 1 13.15 -1.16 -26.92
N SER A 2 12.56 -0.17 -27.59
CA SER A 2 12.75 1.25 -27.26
C SER A 2 11.97 1.57 -25.97
N ASP A 3 12.68 2.08 -24.96
CA ASP A 3 12.08 2.54 -23.71
C ASP A 3 11.91 4.06 -23.77
N ASN A 4 10.69 4.55 -23.55
CA ASN A 4 10.38 5.98 -23.51
C ASN A 4 9.99 6.37 -22.09
N THR A 5 10.97 6.30 -21.19
CA THR A 5 10.81 6.65 -19.78
C THR A 5 11.18 8.12 -19.57
N ALA A 6 10.32 8.83 -18.84
CA ALA A 6 10.51 10.24 -18.46
C ALA A 6 10.46 10.38 -16.94
N THR A 7 11.21 11.36 -16.43
CA THR A 7 11.10 11.85 -15.05
C THR A 7 10.68 13.31 -15.09
N ILE A 8 9.60 13.65 -14.40
CA ILE A 8 9.13 15.03 -14.28
C ILE A 8 9.01 15.44 -12.82
N VAL A 9 9.23 16.74 -12.56
CA VAL A 9 8.99 17.36 -11.26
C VAL A 9 8.15 18.61 -11.48
N GLY A 10 7.02 18.69 -10.79
CA GLY A 10 6.07 19.77 -11.00
C GLY A 10 5.02 19.84 -9.90
N ASN A 11 4.04 20.72 -10.07
CA ASN A 11 3.00 20.96 -9.08
C ASN A 11 1.65 20.46 -9.59
N LEU A 12 0.84 19.88 -8.71
CA LEU A 12 -0.52 19.48 -9.06
C LEU A 12 -1.41 20.71 -9.24
N THR A 13 -2.07 20.79 -10.39
CA THR A 13 -2.97 21.92 -10.72
C THR A 13 -4.33 21.82 -10.04
N ARG A 14 -4.73 20.61 -9.63
CA ARG A 14 -6.01 20.30 -9.00
C ARG A 14 -5.86 19.11 -8.06
N THR A 15 -6.80 18.98 -7.12
CA THR A 15 -6.93 17.79 -6.28
C THR A 15 -7.32 16.60 -7.16
N PRO A 16 -6.67 15.44 -7.02
CA PRO A 16 -7.01 14.25 -7.80
C PRO A 16 -8.41 13.74 -7.44
N VAL A 17 -9.05 13.08 -8.41
CA VAL A 17 -10.35 12.45 -8.21
C VAL A 17 -10.25 10.99 -8.63
N LEU A 18 -10.62 10.10 -7.72
CA LEU A 18 -10.68 8.66 -7.99
C LEU A 18 -11.88 8.36 -8.87
N ARG A 19 -11.65 7.64 -9.96
CA ARG A 19 -12.67 7.13 -10.87
C ARG A 19 -12.51 5.63 -11.02
N TYR A 20 -13.53 4.97 -11.56
CA TYR A 20 -13.49 3.54 -11.88
C TYR A 20 -13.84 3.33 -13.35
N THR A 21 -13.13 2.42 -14.00
CA THR A 21 -13.49 1.94 -15.35
C THR A 21 -14.75 1.08 -15.31
N PRO A 22 -15.37 0.76 -16.47
CA PRO A 22 -16.50 -0.19 -16.52
C PRO A 22 -16.21 -1.54 -15.85
N ASN A 23 -14.93 -1.96 -15.86
CA ASN A 23 -14.47 -3.19 -15.23
C ASN A 23 -14.10 -3.00 -13.74
N ARG A 24 -14.56 -1.91 -13.11
CA ARG A 24 -14.28 -1.53 -11.71
C ARG A 24 -12.79 -1.40 -11.36
N ILE A 25 -11.94 -1.06 -12.34
CA ILE A 25 -10.52 -0.80 -12.07
C ILE A 25 -10.37 0.66 -11.65
N PRO A 26 -9.75 0.95 -10.48
CA PRO A 26 -9.55 2.32 -10.03
C PRO A 26 -8.49 3.03 -10.89
N VAL A 27 -8.80 4.28 -11.22
CA VAL A 27 -7.97 5.18 -12.03
C VAL A 27 -8.05 6.60 -11.47
N THR A 28 -6.89 7.25 -11.35
CA THR A 28 -6.76 8.62 -10.85
C THR A 28 -5.82 9.38 -11.77
N ASP A 29 -6.28 10.49 -12.33
CA ASP A 29 -5.43 11.36 -13.15
C ASP A 29 -4.87 12.50 -12.32
N LEU A 30 -3.57 12.73 -12.44
CA LEU A 30 -2.87 13.88 -11.88
C LEU A 30 -2.49 14.83 -13.01
N THR A 31 -2.93 16.08 -12.96
CA THR A 31 -2.47 17.11 -13.91
C THR A 31 -1.30 17.86 -13.28
N VAL A 32 -0.09 17.59 -13.77
CA VAL A 32 1.18 18.13 -13.26
C VAL A 32 1.64 19.29 -14.15
N ALA A 33 1.81 20.47 -13.56
CA ALA A 33 2.42 21.63 -14.20
C ALA A 33 3.93 21.65 -13.94
N VAL A 34 4.72 21.60 -15.01
CA VAL A 34 6.19 21.67 -14.97
C VAL A 34 6.61 23.04 -15.47
N ASN A 35 7.10 23.88 -14.55
CA ASN A 35 7.56 25.23 -14.88
C ASN A 35 9.04 25.18 -15.26
N HIS A 36 9.36 25.69 -16.45
CA HIS A 36 10.72 25.87 -16.93
C HIS A 36 11.21 27.26 -16.55
N ARG A 37 12.26 27.33 -15.72
CA ARG A 37 12.91 28.58 -15.34
C ARG A 37 14.19 28.76 -16.14
N ARG A 38 14.45 29.98 -16.62
CA ARG A 38 15.70 30.36 -17.29
C ARG A 38 16.33 31.52 -16.53
N LYS A 39 17.64 31.44 -16.33
CA LYS A 39 18.43 32.57 -15.81
C LYS A 39 18.67 33.55 -16.95
N ASP A 40 18.31 34.81 -16.75
CA ASP A 40 18.65 35.90 -17.66
C ASP A 40 20.15 36.20 -17.52
N PRO A 41 20.93 36.21 -18.62
CA PRO A 41 22.37 36.44 -18.58
C PRO A 41 22.75 37.89 -18.24
N MET A 42 21.87 38.87 -18.44
CA MET A 42 22.14 40.28 -18.16
C MET A 42 21.76 40.68 -16.73
N THR A 43 20.62 40.20 -16.23
CA THR A 43 20.10 40.58 -14.90
C THR A 43 20.45 39.58 -13.80
N GLU A 44 20.97 38.40 -14.19
CA GLU A 44 21.21 37.24 -13.32
C GLU A 44 19.98 36.70 -12.58
N GLN A 45 18.78 37.15 -12.93
CA GLN A 45 17.54 36.75 -12.30
C GLN A 45 16.93 35.53 -12.98
N TRP A 46 16.20 34.73 -12.21
CA TRP A 46 15.47 33.56 -12.73
C TRP A 46 14.06 33.95 -13.11
N HIS A 47 13.73 33.81 -14.39
CA HIS A 47 12.39 34.05 -14.92
C HIS A 47 11.74 32.74 -15.34
N ASP A 48 10.42 32.66 -15.15
CA ASP A 48 9.61 31.54 -15.62
C ASP A 48 9.33 31.77 -17.12
N VAL A 49 9.69 30.81 -17.96
CA VAL A 49 9.69 30.97 -19.43
C VAL A 49 8.59 30.17 -20.10
N ALA A 50 8.30 28.97 -19.57
CA ALA A 50 7.26 28.10 -20.11
C ALA A 50 6.69 27.21 -19.01
N CYS A 51 5.45 26.79 -19.19
CA CYS A 51 4.80 25.79 -18.35
C CYS A 51 4.29 24.67 -19.26
N THR A 52 4.75 23.45 -19.00
CA THR A 52 4.29 22.25 -19.70
C THR A 52 3.37 21.47 -18.78
N TYR A 53 2.22 21.05 -19.28
CA TYR A 53 1.25 20.27 -18.53
C TYR A 53 1.30 18.80 -18.95
N TYR A 54 1.43 17.92 -17.96
CA TYR A 54 1.42 16.48 -18.14
C TYR A 54 0.21 15.88 -17.43
N THR A 55 -0.44 14.90 -18.08
CA THR A 55 -1.45 14.08 -17.42
C THR A 55 -0.82 12.76 -17.00
N VAL A 56 -0.77 12.50 -15.71
CA VAL A 56 -0.21 11.27 -15.14
C VAL A 56 -1.37 10.38 -14.72
N THR A 57 -1.52 9.22 -15.35
CA THR A 57 -2.65 8.33 -15.11
C THR A 57 -2.23 7.19 -14.20
N CYS A 58 -2.58 7.29 -12.92
CA CYS A 58 -2.34 6.25 -11.93
C CYS A 58 -3.43 5.17 -12.00
N TRP A 59 -3.04 3.90 -11.86
CA TRP A 59 -3.93 2.74 -11.90
C TRP A 59 -3.89 1.92 -10.62
N ARG A 60 -4.94 1.15 -10.35
CA ARG A 60 -4.98 0.16 -9.26
C ARG A 60 -4.65 0.81 -7.90
N THR A 61 -3.82 0.17 -7.09
CA THR A 61 -3.35 0.68 -5.79
C THR A 61 -2.76 2.08 -5.88
N LEU A 62 -2.04 2.41 -6.96
CA LEU A 62 -1.46 3.74 -7.11
C LEU A 62 -2.55 4.82 -7.24
N ALA A 63 -3.65 4.51 -7.93
CA ALA A 63 -4.79 5.42 -8.06
C ALA A 63 -5.44 5.72 -6.70
N GLU A 64 -5.64 4.69 -5.89
CA GLU A 64 -6.23 4.79 -4.55
C GLU A 64 -5.32 5.53 -3.57
N HIS A 65 -4.01 5.29 -3.64
CA HIS A 65 -3.04 6.00 -2.82
C HIS A 65 -2.91 7.46 -3.24
N ALA A 66 -2.96 7.74 -4.55
CA ALA A 66 -2.82 9.08 -5.09
C ALA A 66 -3.91 10.02 -4.57
N VAL A 67 -5.18 9.59 -4.59
CA VAL A 67 -6.29 10.44 -4.11
C VAL A 67 -6.24 10.70 -2.60
N ARG A 68 -5.63 9.81 -1.81
CA ARG A 68 -5.49 9.96 -0.35
C ARG A 68 -4.27 10.78 0.06
N THR A 69 -3.25 10.81 -0.80
CA THR A 69 -1.95 11.42 -0.50
C THR A 69 -1.82 12.83 -1.07
N PHE A 70 -2.40 13.07 -2.25
CA PHE A 70 -2.13 14.27 -3.02
C PHE A 70 -3.29 15.26 -3.00
N GLU A 71 -2.95 16.54 -2.89
CA GLU A 71 -3.87 17.67 -2.99
C GLU A 71 -3.39 18.67 -4.04
N LYS A 72 -4.25 19.61 -4.41
CA LYS A 72 -3.88 20.73 -5.27
C LYS A 72 -2.66 21.46 -4.71
N GLY A 73 -1.69 21.75 -5.57
CA GLY A 73 -0.48 22.51 -5.23
C GLY A 73 0.67 21.64 -4.72
N HIS A 74 0.43 20.38 -4.34
CA HIS A 74 1.51 19.47 -3.96
C HIS A 74 2.54 19.35 -5.08
N ARG A 75 3.81 19.46 -4.69
CA ARG A 75 4.92 19.23 -5.60
C ARG A 75 5.21 17.74 -5.65
N VAL A 76 5.26 17.20 -6.85
CA VAL A 76 5.39 15.75 -7.08
C VAL A 76 6.56 15.45 -8.00
N ILE A 77 7.17 14.29 -7.75
CA ILE A 77 8.17 13.66 -8.60
C ILE A 77 7.49 12.46 -9.24
N VAL A 78 7.55 12.35 -10.56
CA VAL A 78 6.91 11.28 -11.33
C VAL A 78 7.96 10.62 -12.21
N ILE A 79 7.98 9.29 -12.22
CA ILE A 79 8.80 8.47 -13.11
C ILE A 79 7.85 7.52 -13.83
N GLY A 80 7.96 7.42 -15.15
CA GLY A 80 7.11 6.53 -15.91
C GLY A 80 7.29 6.61 -17.41
N ARG A 81 6.45 5.85 -18.12
CA ARG A 81 6.46 5.81 -19.58
C ARG A 81 5.65 6.98 -20.12
N MET A 82 6.28 7.81 -20.95
CA MET A 82 5.63 8.93 -21.61
C MET A 82 5.07 8.51 -22.96
N TYR A 83 3.88 9.01 -23.30
CA TYR A 83 3.27 8.83 -24.61
C TYR A 83 2.39 10.03 -24.95
N VAL A 84 2.14 10.22 -26.25
CA VAL A 84 1.18 11.20 -26.74
C VAL A 84 -0.10 10.45 -27.04
N GLU A 85 -1.22 10.96 -26.55
CA GLU A 85 -2.55 10.46 -26.85
C GLU A 85 -3.31 11.51 -27.65
N GLU A 86 -3.85 11.09 -28.79
CA GLU A 86 -4.71 11.91 -29.64
C GLU A 86 -6.17 11.73 -29.22
N TRP A 87 -6.92 12.82 -29.20
CA TRP A 87 -8.34 12.81 -28.92
C TRP A 87 -9.06 13.86 -29.76
N THR A 88 -10.31 13.57 -30.13
CA THR A 88 -11.13 14.49 -30.92
C THR A 88 -11.84 15.48 -29.99
N GLY A 89 -11.59 16.77 -30.21
CA GLY A 89 -12.27 17.87 -29.56
C GLY A 89 -13.76 17.92 -29.88
N ARG A 90 -14.51 18.69 -29.10
CA ARG A 90 -15.96 18.89 -29.33
C ARG A 90 -16.27 19.51 -30.70
N GLU A 91 -15.32 20.26 -31.25
CA GLU A 91 -15.42 20.94 -32.55
C GLU A 91 -14.96 20.04 -33.72
N GLY A 92 -14.56 18.79 -33.45
CA GLY A 92 -14.06 17.85 -34.46
C GLY A 92 -12.55 17.88 -34.68
N ASP A 93 -11.83 18.84 -34.09
CA ASP A 93 -10.37 18.94 -34.22
C ASP A 93 -9.64 17.83 -33.47
N VAL A 94 -8.61 17.25 -34.09
CA VAL A 94 -7.70 16.32 -33.43
C VAL A 94 -6.75 17.11 -32.53
N ARG A 95 -6.75 16.81 -31.24
CA ARG A 95 -5.86 17.39 -30.24
C ARG A 95 -4.94 16.32 -29.68
N GLN A 96 -3.74 16.72 -29.32
CA GLN A 96 -2.76 15.87 -28.68
C GLN A 96 -2.62 16.22 -27.21
N SER A 97 -2.52 15.20 -26.36
CA SER A 97 -2.22 15.35 -24.93
C SER A 97 -1.00 14.53 -24.56
N ILE A 98 -0.10 15.13 -23.77
CA ILE A 98 1.05 14.41 -23.25
C ILE A 98 0.63 13.69 -21.98
N ARG A 99 0.80 12.36 -22.00
CA ARG A 99 0.48 11.49 -20.86
C ARG A 99 1.69 10.73 -20.36
N ILE A 100 1.66 10.38 -19.08
CA ILE A 100 2.64 9.53 -18.43
C ILE A 100 1.90 8.42 -17.69
N GLU A 101 2.27 7.18 -17.97
CA GLU A 101 1.90 6.02 -17.15
C GLU A 101 3.01 5.83 -16.11
N PRO A 102 2.76 6.20 -14.83
CA PRO A 102 3.80 6.23 -13.81
C PRO A 102 4.14 4.81 -13.35
N SER A 103 5.44 4.49 -13.31
CA SER A 103 5.94 3.39 -12.50
C SER A 103 6.09 3.80 -11.03
N SER A 104 6.30 5.10 -10.77
CA SER A 104 6.38 5.66 -9.42
C SER A 104 5.96 7.13 -9.40
N VAL A 105 5.28 7.54 -8.33
CA VAL A 105 4.99 8.95 -8.02
C VAL A 105 5.15 9.18 -6.52
N GLY A 106 5.72 10.32 -6.14
CA GLY A 106 5.95 10.69 -4.75
C GLY A 106 5.87 12.20 -4.53
N LEU A 107 5.67 12.60 -3.28
CA LEU A 107 5.80 13.99 -2.86
C LEU A 107 7.28 14.43 -2.92
N ASP A 108 7.51 15.65 -3.39
CA ASP A 108 8.80 16.33 -3.19
C ASP A 108 8.84 16.86 -1.75
N ILE A 109 9.44 16.06 -0.85
CA ILE A 109 9.47 16.34 0.59
C ILE A 109 10.25 17.61 0.95
N ARG A 110 11.01 18.18 0.00
CA ARG A 110 11.61 19.51 0.18
C ARG A 110 10.55 20.59 0.37
N PHE A 111 9.37 20.42 -0.21
CA PHE A 111 8.27 21.40 -0.19
C PHE A 111 7.02 20.89 0.53
N SER A 112 6.90 19.58 0.74
CA SER A 112 5.75 18.96 1.39
C SER A 112 6.22 17.90 2.40
N PRO A 113 6.42 18.27 3.68
CA PRO A 113 6.80 17.30 4.70
C PRO A 113 5.69 16.24 4.81
N ALA A 114 6.08 14.96 4.79
CA ALA A 114 5.16 13.84 4.84
C ALA A 114 5.61 12.85 5.92
N ALA A 115 4.70 12.52 6.83
CA ALA A 115 4.90 11.42 7.77
C ALA A 115 4.34 10.14 7.15
N VAL A 116 5.17 9.10 7.04
CA VAL A 116 4.74 7.78 6.58
C VAL A 116 4.72 6.86 7.79
N ALA A 117 3.59 6.19 8.03
CA ALA A 117 3.50 5.20 9.09
C ALA A 117 4.54 4.09 8.88
N PRO A 118 5.20 3.59 9.94
CA PRO A 118 6.10 2.45 9.84
C PRO A 118 5.37 1.30 9.13
N ARG A 119 6.06 0.67 8.17
CA ARG A 119 5.52 -0.55 7.56
C ARG A 119 5.36 -1.58 8.69
N PRO A 120 4.21 -2.25 8.83
CA PRO A 120 4.08 -3.33 9.80
C PRO A 120 5.18 -4.35 9.51
N SER A 121 6.10 -4.51 10.45
CA SER A 121 7.10 -5.57 10.38
C SER A 121 6.33 -6.88 10.48
N VAL A 122 6.43 -7.72 9.46
CA VAL A 122 6.04 -9.12 9.60
C VAL A 122 6.99 -9.69 10.64
N SER A 123 6.54 -9.82 11.88
CA SER A 123 7.29 -10.52 12.92
C SER A 123 7.53 -11.92 12.41
N GLN A 124 8.76 -12.18 11.98
CA GLN A 124 9.20 -13.52 11.64
C GLN A 124 9.01 -14.36 12.89
N VAL A 125 8.05 -15.29 12.85
CA VAL A 125 7.91 -16.29 13.91
C VAL A 125 9.27 -16.99 13.98
N PRO A 126 9.97 -17.00 15.14
CA PRO A 126 11.25 -17.66 15.22
C PRO A 126 11.04 -19.14 14.88
N SER A 127 11.66 -19.58 13.80
CA SER A 127 11.75 -20.99 13.45
C SER A 127 12.54 -21.67 14.57
N VAL A 128 11.84 -22.40 15.43
CA VAL A 128 12.45 -23.29 16.43
C VAL A 128 13.38 -24.24 15.66
N PRO A 129 14.68 -24.33 16.00
CA PRO A 129 15.54 -25.34 15.41
C PRO A 129 15.02 -26.70 15.83
N GLN A 130 14.54 -27.50 14.88
CA GLN A 130 14.33 -28.93 15.14
C GLN A 130 15.70 -29.53 15.47
N ALA A 131 15.82 -30.06 16.69
CA ALA A 131 16.96 -30.86 17.08
C ALA A 131 17.11 -32.00 16.06
N ARG A 132 18.30 -32.12 15.48
CA ARG A 132 18.64 -33.31 14.70
C ARG A 132 18.84 -34.42 15.72
N ASP A 133 17.98 -35.43 15.67
CA ASP A 133 18.18 -36.68 16.40
C ASP A 133 19.52 -37.28 16.00
N THR A 134 20.52 -37.15 16.86
CA THR A 134 21.73 -37.96 16.83
C THR A 134 21.49 -39.15 17.75
N ASP A 135 20.81 -40.16 17.24
CA ASP A 135 20.73 -41.46 17.92
C ASP A 135 21.16 -42.57 16.95
N ASP A 136 22.46 -42.55 16.64
CA ASP A 136 23.13 -43.58 15.83
C ASP A 136 24.42 -44.05 16.53
N ALA A 137 24.36 -44.13 17.87
CA ALA A 137 25.45 -44.63 18.72
C ALA A 137 25.10 -45.92 19.49
N ALA A 138 23.82 -46.32 19.55
CA ALA A 138 23.37 -47.47 20.35
C ALA A 138 23.34 -48.82 19.60
N THR A 139 23.49 -48.85 18.27
CA THR A 139 23.40 -50.09 17.47
C THR A 139 24.76 -50.82 17.30
N ARG A 140 25.83 -50.33 17.95
CA ARG A 140 27.18 -50.92 17.82
C ARG A 140 27.44 -52.15 18.69
N TRP A 141 26.58 -52.45 19.67
CA TRP A 141 26.75 -53.63 20.53
C TRP A 141 25.40 -54.29 20.81
N GLY A 142 25.11 -55.36 20.08
CA GLY A 142 23.83 -56.07 20.16
C GLY A 142 23.56 -56.67 21.55
N ALA A 143 22.35 -56.42 22.04
CA ALA A 143 21.72 -57.17 23.12
C ALA A 143 20.33 -57.66 22.65
N PRO A 144 19.95 -58.92 22.89
CA PRO A 144 18.73 -59.52 22.34
C PRO A 144 17.46 -59.06 23.08
N PRO A 145 16.28 -59.20 22.45
CA PRO A 145 15.03 -58.59 22.93
C PRO A 145 14.47 -59.34 24.14
N ILE A 146 13.94 -58.58 25.11
CA ILE A 146 13.15 -59.11 26.23
C ILE A 146 11.68 -58.78 25.93
N GLU A 147 10.84 -59.81 25.92
CA GLU A 147 9.40 -59.77 25.63
C GLU A 147 8.62 -58.89 26.62
N GLU A 148 7.64 -58.13 26.09
CA GLU A 148 6.68 -57.32 26.83
C GLU A 148 5.60 -58.20 27.49
N PRO A 149 5.14 -57.86 28.71
CA PRO A 149 3.84 -58.30 29.18
C PRO A 149 2.77 -57.20 29.03
N ASP A 150 1.60 -57.64 28.58
CA ASP A 150 0.38 -56.89 28.29
C ASP A 150 -0.32 -56.25 29.50
N HIS A 151 -1.17 -55.25 29.19
CA HIS A 151 -2.36 -54.78 29.94
C HIS A 151 -2.05 -53.98 31.23
N ASP A 152 -2.76 -52.94 31.69
CA ASP A 152 -4.17 -52.49 31.69
C ASP A 152 -4.16 -50.94 31.87
N GLY A 153 -5.08 -50.12 31.36
CA GLY A 153 -6.47 -50.04 31.83
C GLY A 153 -6.68 -49.03 32.99
N TYR A 154 -6.74 -47.71 32.73
CA TYR A 154 -7.61 -46.79 33.50
C TYR A 154 -7.83 -45.47 32.75
N GLY A 155 -9.11 -45.08 32.58
CA GLY A 155 -9.53 -43.83 31.98
C GLY A 155 -9.72 -42.70 33.00
N ASP A 156 -9.76 -41.46 32.52
CA ASP A 156 -10.28 -40.33 33.27
C ASP A 156 -10.99 -39.33 32.34
N THR A 157 -12.14 -38.84 32.79
CA THR A 157 -13.04 -37.91 32.08
C THR A 157 -12.87 -36.49 32.62
N PRO A 158 -13.18 -35.42 31.84
CA PRO A 158 -12.86 -34.04 32.22
C PRO A 158 -13.88 -33.41 33.19
N ASP A 159 -13.36 -32.55 34.08
CA ASP A 159 -14.03 -31.82 35.16
C ASP A 159 -14.73 -30.53 34.65
N GLU A 160 -15.99 -30.31 35.06
CA GLU A 160 -16.86 -29.17 34.71
C GLU A 160 -16.91 -28.16 35.87
N GLY A 161 -16.41 -26.92 35.68
CA GLY A 161 -16.27 -25.97 36.80
C GLY A 161 -16.37 -24.47 36.54
N GLU A 162 -16.73 -23.97 35.36
CA GLU A 162 -16.82 -22.51 35.12
C GLU A 162 -18.05 -22.09 34.30
N THR A 163 -19.21 -22.00 34.93
CA THR A 163 -20.41 -21.36 34.32
C THR A 163 -21.16 -20.38 35.24
N ALA A 164 -20.54 -19.93 36.34
CA ALA A 164 -21.21 -19.09 37.35
C ALA A 164 -21.05 -17.56 37.18
N GLU A 165 -20.23 -17.04 36.26
CA GLU A 165 -20.00 -15.57 36.15
C GLU A 165 -20.87 -14.83 35.13
N LEU A 166 -21.69 -15.52 34.32
CA LEU A 166 -22.46 -14.86 33.25
C LEU A 166 -23.89 -14.44 33.64
N ASP A 167 -24.37 -14.82 34.82
CA ASP A 167 -25.76 -14.57 35.25
C ASP A 167 -25.94 -13.28 36.09
N GLU A 168 -24.84 -12.67 36.54
CA GLU A 168 -24.87 -11.48 37.41
C GLU A 168 -24.85 -10.15 36.62
N LEU A 169 -24.29 -10.12 35.41
CA LEU A 169 -24.23 -8.92 34.56
C LEU A 169 -25.52 -8.64 33.77
N ALA A 170 -26.43 -9.62 33.65
CA ALA A 170 -27.70 -9.46 32.94
C ALA A 170 -28.78 -8.72 33.76
N ARG A 171 -28.57 -8.49 35.07
CA ARG A 171 -29.57 -7.85 35.95
C ARG A 171 -29.39 -6.34 36.15
N LEU A 172 -28.39 -5.71 35.53
CA LEU A 172 -28.11 -4.27 35.70
C LEU A 172 -28.57 -3.37 34.54
N ALA A 173 -29.21 -3.91 33.50
CA ALA A 173 -29.54 -3.17 32.27
C ALA A 173 -31.05 -3.04 31.98
N THR A 174 -31.88 -2.77 32.99
CA THR A 174 -33.29 -2.36 32.78
C THR A 174 -33.74 -1.37 33.84
N ALA A 175 -33.75 -0.08 33.46
CA ALA A 175 -34.62 0.94 34.05
C ALA A 175 -34.89 2.02 32.98
N PRO A 176 -36.14 2.28 32.57
CA PRO A 176 -36.50 3.41 31.73
C PRO A 176 -36.78 4.64 32.60
N ALA A 177 -36.23 5.80 32.22
CA ALA A 177 -36.60 7.10 32.80
C ALA A 177 -37.43 7.91 31.79
N SER A 178 -38.54 8.39 32.31
CA SER A 178 -39.66 9.08 31.69
C SER A 178 -39.38 10.55 31.36
N SER A 179 -40.03 11.01 30.28
CA SER A 179 -40.58 12.35 29.99
C SER A 179 -40.34 13.50 30.96
N GLY A 180 -39.86 14.61 30.40
CA GLY A 180 -39.91 15.99 30.91
C GLY A 180 -39.53 16.95 29.78
#